data_AF-A0A954QCQ0-F1
#
_entry.id   AF-A0A954QCQ0-F1
#
_cell.length_a   1.000
_cell.length_b   1.000
_cell.length_c   1.000
_cell.angle_alpha   90.00
_cell.angle_beta   90.00
_cell.angle_gamma   90.00
#
_symmetry.space_group_name_H-M   'P 1'
#
loop_
_entity.id
_entity.type
_entity.pdbx_description
1 polymer ?
#
loop_
_entity_poly.entity_id
_entity_poly.type
_entity_poly.pdbx_seq_one_letter_code
_entity_poly.pdbx_strand_id
1 'polypeptide(L)'
;MNALLPTTTHVIEVNDIDALSSYRDEWAQLLAVTPDACFFQTLEWLTIYWRHFGRDQRLRTLLVYESDQLVGIVPLAINSCRTRAGAVRMLGYPLDGWGTRYGPIGENRQAILSAGLTHLRKTARDWDVLELNWMSSDNLAAATVAFSDLRVWPQVFAGSEVSLVDLTHPWNEYWTSLSSKHRNNVRRAEKRLATLGEVEMLHTRNGEGNACRVPSELYDRCEQLSWQSWQAGSATGTTLTHERVRHFVRDVHEAATAMGGVAIHLLSVNGEPAAFSYNYVFQGTEFGLRMGYAPKFKSGNPGTVLIHRMLQDCVDGPQRTLDFGEGDSGYKRAWRTQAVPTYRVCHYAKTSLRAQTLRWKRRWSGLR
;
A
#
# COMPACT_ATOMS: atom_id res chain seq x y z
N MET A 1 0.43 -44.30 -16.07
CA MET A 1 -0.23 -43.74 -14.87
C MET A 1 0.87 -43.43 -13.86
N ASN A 2 1.44 -42.22 -13.91
CA ASN A 2 2.34 -41.77 -12.84
C ASN A 2 1.46 -41.42 -11.65
N ALA A 3 1.51 -42.25 -10.61
CA ALA A 3 0.95 -41.90 -9.32
C ALA A 3 1.71 -40.65 -8.83
N LEU A 4 1.03 -39.50 -8.85
CA LEU A 4 1.53 -38.28 -8.21
C LEU A 4 1.70 -38.60 -6.72
N LEU A 5 2.95 -38.61 -6.25
CA LEU A 5 3.24 -38.64 -4.82
C LEU A 5 2.47 -37.47 -4.17
N PRO A 6 1.89 -37.67 -2.97
CA PRO A 6 1.15 -36.61 -2.31
C PRO A 6 2.09 -35.41 -2.07
N THR A 7 1.76 -34.26 -2.66
CA THR A 7 2.49 -33.01 -2.45
C THR A 7 2.45 -32.68 -0.97
N THR A 8 3.61 -32.70 -0.31
CA THR A 8 3.69 -32.43 1.13
C THR A 8 3.90 -30.93 1.33
N THR A 9 2.86 -30.22 1.77
CA THR A 9 2.97 -28.81 2.13
C THR A 9 3.59 -28.65 3.52
N HIS A 10 4.63 -27.84 3.64
CA HIS A 10 5.24 -27.50 4.92
C HIS A 10 5.57 -26.00 5.01
N VAL A 11 5.80 -25.50 6.22
CA VAL A 11 6.00 -24.06 6.48
C VAL A 11 7.27 -23.87 7.30
N ILE A 12 8.09 -22.90 6.90
CA ILE A 12 9.30 -22.46 7.61
C ILE A 12 9.07 -21.04 8.14
N GLU A 13 9.42 -20.78 9.40
CA GLU A 13 9.41 -19.43 9.96
C GLU A 13 10.78 -18.76 9.79
N VAL A 14 10.79 -17.58 9.19
CA VAL A 14 11.95 -16.68 9.18
C VAL A 14 11.65 -15.50 10.10
N ASN A 15 12.42 -15.41 11.19
CA ASN A 15 12.25 -14.44 12.26
C ASN A 15 13.36 -13.37 12.30
N ASP A 16 14.24 -13.38 11.29
CA ASP A 16 15.31 -12.42 11.09
C ASP A 16 15.16 -11.76 9.72
N ILE A 17 15.28 -10.43 9.67
CA ILE A 17 15.13 -9.67 8.43
C ILE A 17 16.29 -9.93 7.47
N ASP A 18 17.50 -10.10 8.00
CA ASP A 18 18.69 -10.29 7.17
C ASP A 18 18.65 -11.66 6.49
N ALA A 19 18.12 -12.68 7.16
CA ALA A 19 17.91 -14.01 6.58
C ALA A 19 16.97 -13.99 5.35
N LEU A 20 16.05 -13.02 5.25
CA LEU A 20 15.15 -12.91 4.10
C LEU A 20 15.88 -12.49 2.81
N SER A 21 17.09 -11.93 2.89
CA SER A 21 17.86 -11.55 1.70
C SER A 21 18.17 -12.75 0.80
N SER A 22 18.26 -13.96 1.39
CA SER A 22 18.54 -15.20 0.66
C SER A 22 17.36 -15.67 -0.21
N TYR A 23 16.17 -15.09 -0.02
CA TYR A 23 14.95 -15.42 -0.78
C TYR A 23 14.53 -14.31 -1.72
N ARG A 24 15.42 -13.35 -2.02
CA ARG A 24 15.10 -12.15 -2.79
C ARG A 24 14.52 -12.48 -4.16
N ASP A 25 15.15 -13.42 -4.87
CA ASP A 25 14.76 -13.77 -6.24
C ASP A 25 13.43 -14.53 -6.26
N GLU A 26 13.25 -15.50 -5.35
CA GLU A 26 12.00 -16.24 -5.21
C GLU A 26 10.86 -15.33 -4.75
N TRP A 27 11.13 -14.38 -3.85
CA TRP A 27 10.15 -13.37 -3.43
C TRP A 27 9.68 -12.53 -4.62
N ALA A 28 10.61 -12.07 -5.47
CA ALA A 28 10.28 -11.30 -6.67
C ALA A 28 9.47 -12.16 -7.68
N GLN A 29 9.83 -13.42 -7.86
CA GLN A 29 9.09 -14.36 -8.73
C GLN A 29 7.67 -14.60 -8.22
N LEU A 30 7.49 -14.81 -6.92
CA LEU A 30 6.17 -15.01 -6.32
C LEU A 30 5.32 -13.75 -6.38
N LEU A 31 5.92 -12.57 -6.15
CA LEU A 31 5.23 -11.30 -6.36
C LEU A 31 4.78 -11.12 -7.81
N ALA A 32 5.59 -11.55 -8.78
CA ALA A 32 5.26 -11.43 -10.19
C ALA A 32 3.93 -12.12 -10.54
N VAL A 33 3.63 -13.24 -9.88
CA VAL A 33 2.41 -14.04 -10.09
C VAL A 33 1.33 -13.79 -9.03
N THR A 34 1.56 -12.89 -8.07
CA THR A 34 0.59 -12.58 -7.02
C THR A 34 -0.53 -11.70 -7.59
N PRO A 35 -1.80 -12.12 -7.51
CA PRO A 35 -2.91 -11.28 -7.97
C PRO A 35 -2.98 -9.97 -7.18
N ASP A 36 -3.15 -8.84 -7.89
CA ASP A 36 -3.20 -7.48 -7.34
C ASP A 36 -2.01 -7.10 -6.44
N ALA A 37 -0.83 -7.67 -6.73
CA ALA A 37 0.39 -7.36 -6.00
C ALA A 37 0.66 -5.86 -5.96
N CYS A 38 1.16 -5.37 -4.82
CA CYS A 38 1.49 -3.97 -4.65
C CYS A 38 2.95 -3.77 -4.26
N PHE A 39 3.46 -2.56 -4.50
CA PHE A 39 4.81 -2.18 -4.15
C PHE A 39 5.15 -2.45 -2.66
N PHE A 40 4.16 -2.30 -1.79
CA PHE A 40 4.32 -2.49 -0.34
C PHE A 40 4.58 -3.95 0.05
N GLN A 41 4.36 -4.92 -0.84
CA GLN A 41 4.66 -6.34 -0.61
C GLN A 41 6.08 -6.73 -1.06
N THR A 42 6.87 -5.80 -1.63
CA THR A 42 8.27 -6.05 -2.01
C THR A 42 9.16 -6.35 -0.80
N LEU A 43 10.21 -7.15 -1.01
CA LEU A 43 11.18 -7.43 0.05
C LEU A 43 11.96 -6.15 0.41
N GLU A 44 12.21 -5.29 -0.56
CA GLU A 44 12.84 -3.98 -0.39
C GLU A 44 12.02 -3.10 0.55
N TRP A 45 10.70 -3.02 0.35
CA TRP A 45 9.80 -2.32 1.26
C TRP A 45 9.89 -2.90 2.67
N LEU A 46 9.75 -4.21 2.82
CA LEU A 46 9.78 -4.88 4.13
C LEU A 46 11.10 -4.65 4.87
N THR A 47 12.23 -4.75 4.16
CA THR A 47 13.57 -4.57 4.73
C THR A 47 13.74 -3.15 5.28
N ILE A 48 13.33 -2.14 4.52
CA ILE A 48 13.43 -0.75 4.91
C ILE A 48 12.44 -0.43 6.04
N TYR A 49 11.19 -0.91 5.93
CA TYR A 49 10.22 -0.83 7.02
C TYR A 49 10.79 -1.40 8.33
N TRP A 50 11.43 -2.57 8.25
CA TRP A 50 11.98 -3.23 9.43
C TRP A 50 13.11 -2.42 10.08
N ARG A 51 13.97 -1.79 9.28
CA ARG A 51 15.04 -0.89 9.76
C ARG A 51 14.47 0.28 10.58
N HIS A 52 13.37 0.87 10.13
CA HIS A 52 12.81 2.09 10.74
C HIS A 52 11.79 1.81 11.85
N PHE A 53 11.00 0.74 11.73
CA PHE A 53 9.88 0.46 12.64
C PHE A 53 9.99 -0.89 13.37
N GLY A 54 10.95 -1.73 13.01
CA GLY A 54 11.06 -3.11 13.52
C GLY A 54 11.58 -3.24 14.96
N ARG A 55 12.14 -2.18 15.57
CA ARG A 55 12.80 -2.22 16.89
C ARG A 55 11.94 -2.85 18.00
N ASP A 56 10.66 -2.51 18.05
CA ASP A 56 9.70 -3.00 19.06
C ASP A 56 8.77 -4.09 18.51
N GLN A 57 9.16 -4.69 17.38
CA GLN A 57 8.43 -5.74 16.68
C GLN A 57 9.29 -7.01 16.64
N ARG A 58 8.65 -8.15 16.38
CA ARG A 58 9.34 -9.41 16.11
C ARG A 58 8.86 -9.98 14.79
N LEU A 59 9.79 -10.19 13.86
CA LEU A 59 9.46 -10.72 12.55
C LEU A 59 8.93 -12.14 12.71
N ARG A 60 7.95 -12.51 11.88
CA ARG A 60 7.45 -13.86 11.74
C ARG A 60 6.96 -14.08 10.31
N THR A 61 7.88 -14.07 9.36
CA THR A 61 7.53 -14.35 7.98
C THR A 61 7.41 -15.85 7.79
N LEU A 62 6.27 -16.30 7.24
CA LEU A 62 6.03 -17.71 6.96
C LEU A 62 6.35 -17.99 5.50
N LEU A 63 7.28 -18.89 5.24
CA LEU A 63 7.60 -19.41 3.91
C LEU A 63 6.86 -20.73 3.71
N VAL A 64 6.01 -20.81 2.70
CA VAL A 64 5.16 -21.97 2.41
C VAL A 64 5.75 -22.73 1.24
N TYR A 65 6.09 -23.98 1.51
CA TYR A 65 6.68 -24.90 0.54
C TYR A 65 5.69 -25.98 0.13
N GLU A 66 5.68 -26.30 -1.14
CA GLU A 66 5.12 -27.54 -1.67
C GLU A 66 6.26 -28.44 -2.11
N SER A 67 6.49 -29.52 -1.36
CA SER A 67 7.74 -30.30 -1.47
C SER A 67 8.94 -29.37 -1.27
N ASP A 68 9.84 -29.22 -2.25
CA ASP A 68 11.03 -28.37 -2.14
C ASP A 68 10.86 -26.99 -2.79
N GLN A 69 9.70 -26.69 -3.38
CA GLN A 69 9.44 -25.42 -4.05
C GLN A 69 8.78 -24.41 -3.11
N LEU A 70 9.34 -23.21 -3.02
CA LEU A 70 8.69 -22.09 -2.33
C LEU A 70 7.52 -21.60 -3.19
N VAL A 71 6.29 -21.81 -2.71
CA VAL A 71 5.06 -21.47 -3.44
C VAL A 71 4.32 -20.26 -2.87
N GLY A 72 4.69 -19.82 -1.67
CA GLY A 72 4.11 -18.62 -1.12
C GLY A 72 4.75 -18.11 0.15
N ILE A 73 4.43 -16.87 0.48
CA ILE A 73 4.98 -16.15 1.62
C ILE A 73 3.83 -15.44 2.34
N VAL A 74 3.81 -15.54 3.67
CA VAL A 74 2.91 -14.74 4.53
C VAL A 74 3.77 -13.84 5.40
N PRO A 75 3.98 -12.55 5.01
CA PRO A 75 4.82 -11.64 5.77
C PRO A 75 4.06 -11.19 7.03
N LEU A 76 4.39 -11.75 8.19
CA LEU A 76 3.80 -11.34 9.46
C LEU A 76 4.87 -10.78 10.39
N ALA A 77 4.40 -9.98 11.33
CA ALA A 77 5.17 -9.52 12.46
C ALA A 77 4.29 -9.49 13.70
N ILE A 78 4.94 -9.60 14.85
CA ILE A 78 4.32 -9.38 16.14
C ILE A 78 4.69 -8.00 16.61
N ASN A 79 3.67 -7.18 16.87
CA ASN A 79 3.83 -5.91 17.57
C ASN A 79 3.04 -5.94 18.89
N SER A 80 3.24 -4.94 19.73
CA SER A 80 2.50 -4.79 20.98
C SER A 80 1.71 -3.49 21.00
N CYS A 81 0.40 -3.57 21.25
CA CYS A 81 -0.42 -2.39 21.51
C CYS A 81 -0.75 -2.29 23.00
N ARG A 82 -0.60 -1.08 23.58
CA ARG A 82 -0.98 -0.84 24.98
C ARG A 82 -2.48 -0.61 25.07
N THR A 83 -3.14 -1.38 25.92
CA THR A 83 -4.55 -1.20 26.28
C THR A 83 -4.66 -0.90 27.78
N ARG A 84 -5.86 -0.52 28.25
CA ARG A 84 -6.13 -0.39 29.70
C ARG A 84 -5.95 -1.72 30.45
N ALA A 85 -6.04 -2.87 29.77
CA ALA A 85 -5.84 -4.20 30.33
C ALA A 85 -4.38 -4.69 30.20
N GLY A 86 -3.45 -3.82 29.83
CA GLY A 86 -2.04 -4.14 29.60
C GLY A 86 -1.67 -4.24 28.12
N ALA A 87 -0.43 -4.66 27.86
CA ALA A 87 0.07 -4.88 26.51
C ALA A 87 -0.58 -6.12 25.89
N VAL A 88 -1.11 -5.96 24.68
CA VAL A 88 -1.69 -7.01 23.83
C VAL A 88 -0.76 -7.22 22.64
N ARG A 89 -0.30 -8.45 22.45
CA ARG A 89 0.55 -8.82 21.31
C ARG A 89 -0.31 -9.12 20.10
N MET A 90 -0.10 -8.37 19.02
CA MET A 90 -0.83 -8.52 17.76
C MET A 90 0.09 -9.18 16.75
N LEU A 91 -0.32 -10.32 16.19
CA LEU A 91 0.30 -10.91 15.01
C LEU A 91 -0.45 -10.39 13.78
N GLY A 92 0.24 -9.76 12.83
CA GLY A 92 -0.38 -9.17 11.64
C GLY A 92 0.63 -8.69 10.61
N TYR A 93 0.17 -7.97 9.60
CA TYR A 93 1.02 -7.49 8.51
C TYR A 93 1.93 -6.30 8.94
N PRO A 94 3.22 -6.31 8.57
CA PRO A 94 4.19 -5.27 8.95
C PRO A 94 4.13 -4.05 8.01
N LEU A 95 3.06 -3.25 8.11
CA LEU A 95 2.86 -2.09 7.22
C LEU A 95 2.79 -0.72 7.90
N ASP A 96 2.51 -0.63 9.21
CA ASP A 96 2.26 0.63 9.96
C ASP A 96 1.36 1.64 9.21
N GLY A 97 0.35 1.16 8.46
CA GLY A 97 -0.61 2.02 7.75
C GLY A 97 -0.16 2.60 6.42
N TRP A 98 0.94 2.13 5.83
CA TRP A 98 1.47 2.65 4.57
C TRP A 98 0.94 1.99 3.30
N GLY A 99 0.17 0.90 3.40
CA GLY A 99 -0.36 0.15 2.26
C GLY A 99 -1.84 0.45 1.96
N THR A 100 -2.27 0.09 0.74
CA THR A 100 -3.68 0.20 0.32
C THR A 100 -4.40 -1.13 0.41
N ARG A 101 -3.70 -2.21 0.06
CA ARG A 101 -4.12 -3.61 0.17
C ARG A 101 -2.91 -4.46 0.53
N TYR A 102 -3.12 -5.55 1.26
CA TYR A 102 -2.07 -6.49 1.64
C TYR A 102 -2.59 -7.92 1.78
N GLY A 103 -1.70 -8.90 1.70
CA GLY A 103 -2.06 -10.30 1.75
C GLY A 103 -0.87 -11.26 1.62
N PRO A 104 -1.16 -12.57 1.53
CA PRO A 104 -0.19 -13.58 1.12
C PRO A 104 0.39 -13.25 -0.26
N ILE A 105 1.65 -13.62 -0.46
CA ILE A 105 2.40 -13.46 -1.71
C ILE A 105 2.51 -14.86 -2.34
N GLY A 106 2.09 -14.98 -3.60
CA GLY A 106 2.03 -16.20 -4.39
C GLY A 106 0.68 -16.32 -5.12
N GLU A 107 0.63 -17.22 -6.10
CA GLU A 107 -0.52 -17.39 -6.99
C GLU A 107 -1.78 -17.86 -6.23
N ASN A 108 -1.64 -18.93 -5.43
CA ASN A 108 -2.76 -19.52 -4.67
C ASN A 108 -2.87 -18.96 -3.25
N ARG A 109 -3.33 -17.71 -3.13
CA ARG A 109 -3.49 -16.97 -1.86
C ARG A 109 -4.24 -17.75 -0.77
N GLN A 110 -5.26 -18.54 -1.16
CA GLN A 110 -6.03 -19.37 -0.24
C GLN A 110 -5.17 -20.49 0.35
N ALA A 111 -4.52 -21.31 -0.48
CA ALA A 111 -3.69 -22.42 -0.01
C ALA A 111 -2.54 -21.93 0.87
N ILE A 112 -1.89 -20.83 0.47
CA ILE A 112 -0.79 -20.21 1.20
C ILE A 112 -1.25 -19.76 2.60
N LEU A 113 -2.40 -19.07 2.68
CA LEU A 113 -2.94 -18.63 3.96
C LEU A 113 -3.41 -19.81 4.82
N SER A 114 -4.04 -20.84 4.24
CA SER A 114 -4.42 -22.07 4.95
C SER A 114 -3.20 -22.79 5.55
N ALA A 115 -2.11 -22.91 4.80
CA ALA A 115 -0.87 -23.49 5.28
C ALA A 115 -0.27 -22.67 6.43
N GLY A 116 -0.19 -21.35 6.28
CA GLY A 116 0.31 -20.43 7.31
C GLY A 116 -0.53 -20.47 8.59
N LEU A 117 -1.86 -20.43 8.51
CA LEU A 117 -2.74 -20.52 9.68
C LEU A 117 -2.68 -21.90 10.36
N THR A 118 -2.55 -22.97 9.57
CA THR A 118 -2.37 -24.33 10.10
C THR A 118 -1.07 -24.44 10.88
N HIS A 119 0.01 -23.88 10.35
CA HIS A 119 1.30 -23.80 11.02
C HIS A 119 1.21 -23.03 12.34
N LEU A 120 0.64 -21.82 12.32
CA LEU A 120 0.43 -20.99 13.52
C LEU A 120 -0.44 -21.64 14.60
N ARG A 121 -1.30 -22.60 14.23
CA ARG A 121 -2.09 -23.38 15.18
C ARG A 121 -1.27 -24.48 15.86
N LYS A 122 -0.27 -25.03 15.17
CA LYS A 122 0.60 -26.10 15.66
C LYS A 122 1.80 -25.57 16.45
N THR A 123 2.21 -24.32 16.23
CA THR A 123 3.32 -23.70 16.95
C THR A 123 2.88 -22.98 18.23
N ALA A 124 3.85 -22.65 19.09
CA ALA A 124 3.59 -21.97 20.36
C ALA A 124 2.92 -20.61 20.13
N ARG A 125 1.82 -20.35 20.86
CA ARG A 125 1.08 -19.08 20.75
C ARG A 125 1.69 -18.03 21.67
N ASP A 126 2.45 -17.13 21.07
CA ASP A 126 3.08 -15.97 21.71
C ASP A 126 2.48 -14.63 21.22
N TRP A 127 1.24 -14.69 20.76
CA TRP A 127 0.42 -13.56 20.36
C TRP A 127 -0.98 -13.71 20.97
N ASP A 128 -1.64 -12.59 21.21
CA ASP A 128 -2.96 -12.51 21.85
C ASP A 128 -4.07 -12.38 20.80
N VAL A 129 -3.77 -11.70 19.69
CA VAL A 129 -4.70 -11.45 18.58
C VAL A 129 -3.95 -11.67 17.27
N LEU A 130 -4.58 -12.38 16.34
CA LEU A 130 -4.19 -12.36 14.92
C LEU A 130 -5.06 -11.31 14.22
N GLU A 131 -4.45 -10.35 13.56
CA GLU A 131 -5.12 -9.25 12.86
C GLU A 131 -4.56 -9.10 11.45
N LEU A 132 -5.37 -9.46 10.46
CA LEU A 132 -5.05 -9.28 9.04
C LEU A 132 -5.82 -8.05 8.54
N ASN A 133 -5.12 -6.92 8.44
CA ASN A 133 -5.65 -5.63 7.96
C ASN A 133 -5.46 -5.47 6.44
N TRP A 134 -6.12 -4.46 5.86
CA TRP A 134 -6.01 -4.10 4.43
C TRP A 134 -6.35 -5.25 3.47
N MET A 135 -7.24 -6.15 3.89
CA MET A 135 -7.64 -7.29 3.06
C MET A 135 -8.56 -6.80 1.95
N SER A 136 -8.27 -7.13 0.69
CA SER A 136 -9.24 -7.01 -0.40
C SER A 136 -10.40 -8.00 -0.21
N SER A 137 -11.49 -7.84 -0.97
CA SER A 137 -12.58 -8.82 -1.00
C SER A 137 -12.09 -10.24 -1.29
N ASP A 138 -11.15 -10.38 -2.23
CA ASP A 138 -10.55 -11.68 -2.58
C ASP A 138 -9.69 -12.26 -1.46
N ASN A 139 -8.84 -11.42 -0.84
CA ASN A 139 -8.03 -11.86 0.30
C ASN A 139 -8.94 -12.25 1.48
N LEU A 140 -10.05 -11.55 1.69
CA LEU A 140 -11.06 -11.90 2.68
C LEU A 140 -11.73 -13.24 2.35
N ALA A 141 -12.08 -13.48 1.08
CA ALA A 141 -12.65 -14.76 0.66
C ALA A 141 -11.68 -15.92 0.92
N ALA A 142 -10.42 -15.76 0.52
CA ALA A 142 -9.35 -16.71 0.80
C ALA A 142 -9.16 -16.97 2.31
N ALA A 143 -9.14 -15.90 3.12
CA ALA A 143 -9.06 -16.01 4.57
C ALA A 143 -10.27 -16.73 5.17
N THR A 144 -11.47 -16.46 4.67
CA THR A 144 -12.70 -17.09 5.17
C THR A 144 -12.66 -18.60 5.02
N VAL A 145 -12.20 -19.10 3.87
CA VAL A 145 -12.01 -20.53 3.64
C VAL A 145 -10.93 -21.08 4.59
N ALA A 146 -9.76 -20.43 4.63
CA ALA A 146 -8.63 -20.86 5.46
C ALA A 146 -8.98 -20.95 6.97
N PHE A 147 -9.77 -20.00 7.49
CA PHE A 147 -10.25 -20.02 8.86
C PHE A 147 -11.32 -21.12 9.08
N SER A 148 -12.20 -21.34 8.10
CA SER A 148 -13.23 -22.38 8.14
C SER A 148 -12.63 -23.79 8.20
N ASP A 149 -11.58 -24.07 7.43
CA ASP A 149 -10.86 -25.34 7.44
C ASP A 149 -10.31 -25.67 8.84
N LEU A 150 -9.92 -24.63 9.58
CA LEU A 150 -9.45 -24.73 10.96
C LEU A 150 -10.59 -24.70 12.00
N ARG A 151 -11.85 -24.58 11.59
CA ARG A 151 -13.01 -24.38 12.47
C ARG A 151 -12.83 -23.18 13.40
N VAL A 152 -12.23 -22.11 12.89
CA VAL A 152 -12.00 -20.85 13.61
C VAL A 152 -12.90 -19.79 13.01
N TRP A 153 -13.62 -19.05 13.87
CA TRP A 153 -14.52 -17.98 13.43
C TRP A 153 -13.94 -16.62 13.84
N PRO A 154 -13.19 -15.94 12.96
CA PRO A 154 -12.70 -14.60 13.22
C PRO A 154 -13.84 -13.57 13.16
N GLN A 155 -13.60 -12.38 13.71
CA GLN A 155 -14.45 -11.23 13.48
C GLN A 155 -13.96 -10.48 12.24
N VAL A 156 -14.88 -10.18 11.33
CA VAL A 156 -14.61 -9.37 10.14
C VAL A 156 -15.18 -7.98 10.37
N PHE A 157 -14.36 -6.97 10.12
CA PHE A 157 -14.73 -5.56 10.18
C PHE A 157 -14.53 -4.96 8.78
N ALA A 158 -15.51 -4.19 8.32
CA ALA A 158 -15.32 -3.33 7.16
C ALA A 158 -14.29 -2.24 7.52
N GLY A 159 -13.24 -2.13 6.71
CA GLY A 159 -12.28 -1.03 6.72
C GLY A 159 -12.81 0.16 5.93
N SER A 160 -11.92 1.03 5.46
CA SER A 160 -12.32 2.09 4.53
C SER A 160 -12.32 1.60 3.08
N GLU A 161 -12.71 2.48 2.18
CA GLU A 161 -12.61 2.25 0.73
C GLU A 161 -11.27 2.77 0.20
N VAL A 162 -10.72 2.03 -0.76
CA VAL A 162 -9.65 2.47 -1.64
C VAL A 162 -10.28 3.06 -2.91
N SER A 163 -9.81 4.25 -3.31
CA SER A 163 -10.29 4.90 -4.54
C SER A 163 -9.39 4.53 -5.71
N LEU A 164 -9.93 3.78 -6.67
CA LEU A 164 -9.22 3.38 -7.89
C LEU A 164 -9.70 4.19 -9.09
N VAL A 165 -8.77 4.46 -10.01
CA VAL A 165 -9.04 4.95 -11.35
C VAL A 165 -8.58 3.90 -12.34
N ASP A 166 -9.52 3.38 -13.10
CA ASP A 166 -9.28 2.46 -14.21
C ASP A 166 -8.98 3.29 -15.47
N LEU A 167 -7.79 3.06 -16.02
CA LEU A 167 -7.23 3.75 -17.18
C LEU A 167 -6.91 2.75 -18.31
N THR A 168 -7.57 1.58 -18.30
CA THR A 168 -7.49 0.59 -19.39
C THR A 168 -8.20 1.05 -20.66
N HIS A 169 -9.10 2.03 -20.55
CA HIS A 169 -9.86 2.62 -21.64
C HIS A 169 -9.20 3.91 -22.18
N PRO A 170 -9.43 4.27 -23.46
CA PRO A 170 -8.96 5.54 -24.03
C PRO A 170 -9.35 6.75 -23.18
N TRP A 171 -8.49 7.78 -23.17
CA TRP A 171 -8.66 8.97 -22.34
C TRP A 171 -10.04 9.61 -22.48
N ASN A 172 -10.55 9.71 -23.71
CA ASN A 172 -11.85 10.32 -23.98
C ASN A 172 -13.00 9.54 -23.34
N GLU A 173 -12.93 8.21 -23.25
CA GLU A 173 -13.94 7.38 -22.59
C GLU A 173 -13.91 7.63 -21.08
N TYR A 174 -12.72 7.56 -20.48
CA TYR A 174 -12.55 7.89 -19.06
C TYR A 174 -13.05 9.30 -18.74
N TRP A 175 -12.59 10.30 -19.49
CA TRP A 175 -12.94 11.71 -19.27
C TRP A 175 -14.44 11.97 -19.39
N THR A 176 -15.10 11.36 -20.37
CA THR A 176 -16.56 11.51 -20.57
C THR A 176 -17.38 10.78 -19.51
N SER A 177 -16.83 9.73 -18.88
CA SER A 177 -17.47 9.04 -17.75
C SER A 177 -17.60 9.91 -16.49
N LEU A 178 -16.72 10.90 -16.31
CA LEU A 178 -16.77 11.82 -15.17
C LEU A 178 -18.01 12.72 -15.22
N SER A 179 -18.40 13.33 -14.10
CA SER A 179 -19.53 14.27 -14.12
C SER A 179 -19.21 15.55 -14.92
N SER A 180 -20.20 16.09 -15.65
CA SER A 180 -20.07 17.38 -16.35
C SER A 180 -19.65 18.53 -15.42
N LYS A 181 -20.14 18.51 -14.17
CA LYS A 181 -19.74 19.46 -13.12
C LYS A 181 -18.25 19.37 -12.83
N HIS A 182 -17.73 18.16 -12.64
CA HIS A 182 -16.32 17.95 -12.36
C HIS A 182 -15.43 18.35 -13.54
N ARG A 183 -15.74 17.90 -14.76
CA ARG A 183 -15.01 18.32 -15.98
C ARG A 183 -14.94 19.85 -16.14
N ASN A 184 -16.06 20.54 -15.89
CA ASN A 184 -16.10 22.00 -15.96
C ASN A 184 -15.25 22.66 -14.86
N ASN A 185 -15.19 22.07 -13.67
CA ASN A 185 -14.31 22.55 -12.61
C ASN A 185 -12.84 22.40 -12.97
N VAL A 186 -12.44 21.26 -13.58
CA VAL A 186 -11.08 21.02 -14.06
C VAL A 186 -10.70 22.06 -15.12
N ARG A 187 -11.51 22.24 -16.17
CA ARG A 187 -11.25 23.26 -17.22
C ARG A 187 -11.12 24.67 -16.66
N ARG A 188 -11.92 25.02 -15.64
CA ARG A 188 -11.81 26.31 -14.94
C ARG A 188 -10.52 26.42 -14.15
N ALA A 189 -10.08 25.34 -13.49
CA ALA A 189 -8.81 25.30 -12.78
C ALA A 189 -7.64 25.50 -13.74
N GLU A 190 -7.61 24.81 -14.89
CA GLU A 190 -6.59 24.99 -15.92
C GLU A 190 -6.50 26.43 -16.42
N LYS A 191 -7.66 27.02 -16.77
CA LYS A 191 -7.72 28.43 -17.21
C LYS A 191 -7.19 29.37 -16.14
N ARG A 192 -7.61 29.20 -14.87
CA ARG A 192 -7.15 30.05 -13.76
C ARG A 192 -5.65 29.92 -13.52
N LEU A 193 -5.13 28.69 -13.51
CA LEU A 193 -3.72 28.46 -13.30
C LEU A 193 -2.89 29.10 -14.42
N ALA A 194 -3.35 29.00 -15.68
CA ALA A 194 -2.72 29.65 -16.82
C ALA A 194 -2.71 31.19 -16.75
N THR A 195 -3.62 31.83 -15.99
CA THR A 195 -3.54 33.28 -15.75
C THR A 195 -2.40 33.68 -14.81
N LEU A 196 -1.84 32.72 -14.06
CA LEU A 196 -0.73 32.95 -13.15
C LEU A 196 0.64 32.78 -13.82
N GLY A 197 0.69 32.21 -15.02
CA GLY A 197 1.91 31.95 -15.78
C GLY A 197 1.81 30.75 -16.71
N GLU A 198 2.91 30.47 -17.41
CA GLU A 198 3.08 29.29 -18.24
C GLU A 198 3.07 28.02 -17.38
N VAL A 199 2.17 27.08 -17.69
CA VAL A 199 1.96 25.86 -16.89
C VAL A 199 2.58 24.66 -17.57
N GLU A 200 3.67 24.17 -16.98
CA GLU A 200 4.41 23.00 -17.45
C GLU A 200 4.24 21.83 -16.48
N MET A 201 4.36 20.61 -17.00
CA MET A 201 4.36 19.41 -16.17
C MET A 201 5.54 18.52 -16.53
N LEU A 202 6.39 18.31 -15.55
CA LEU A 202 7.43 17.30 -15.62
C LEU A 202 6.84 15.98 -15.13
N HIS A 203 6.91 14.97 -15.99
CA HIS A 203 6.60 13.59 -15.67
C HIS A 203 7.93 12.83 -15.66
N THR A 204 8.22 12.11 -14.59
CA THR A 204 9.40 11.26 -14.55
C THR A 204 9.02 9.89 -14.03
N ARG A 205 9.25 8.90 -14.89
CA ARG A 205 9.00 7.49 -14.65
C ARG A 205 10.31 6.74 -14.90
N ASN A 206 10.61 5.76 -14.06
CA ASN A 206 11.60 4.78 -14.42
C ASN A 206 10.94 3.75 -15.36
N GLY A 207 11.48 3.53 -16.57
CA GLY A 207 10.95 2.50 -17.47
C GLY A 207 11.05 2.75 -18.97
N GLU A 208 11.43 3.93 -19.45
CA GLU A 208 11.83 4.12 -20.84
C GLU A 208 13.34 3.92 -20.98
N GLY A 209 13.75 2.70 -21.33
CA GLY A 209 15.16 2.36 -21.52
C GLY A 209 15.95 2.28 -20.21
N ASN A 210 16.96 1.43 -20.20
CA ASN A 210 17.68 0.97 -19.02
C ASN A 210 18.58 2.04 -18.32
N ALA A 211 18.26 3.34 -18.39
CA ALA A 211 19.19 4.41 -17.98
C ALA A 211 18.59 5.67 -17.35
N CYS A 212 17.30 5.99 -17.51
CA CYS A 212 16.74 7.20 -16.89
C CYS A 212 16.23 6.91 -15.48
N ARG A 213 17.14 6.89 -14.50
CA ARG A 213 16.77 6.97 -13.08
C ARG A 213 16.10 8.31 -12.83
N VAL A 214 14.95 8.30 -12.13
CA VAL A 214 14.35 9.51 -11.55
C VAL A 214 15.45 10.27 -10.80
N PRO A 215 15.79 11.51 -11.20
CA PRO A 215 16.83 12.27 -10.52
C PRO A 215 16.47 12.45 -9.04
N SER A 216 17.44 12.22 -8.15
CA SER A 216 17.23 12.36 -6.69
C SER A 216 16.74 13.76 -6.32
N GLU A 217 17.14 14.79 -7.08
CA GLU A 217 16.71 16.17 -6.91
C GLU A 217 15.18 16.36 -7.03
N LEU A 218 14.48 15.48 -7.76
CA LEU A 218 13.02 15.58 -7.87
C LEU A 218 12.33 15.22 -6.56
N TYR A 219 12.85 14.24 -5.82
CA TYR A 219 12.36 13.99 -4.46
C TYR A 219 12.61 15.22 -3.58
N ASP A 220 13.80 15.83 -3.68
CA ASP A 220 14.14 17.01 -2.86
C ASP A 220 13.19 18.18 -3.14
N ARG A 221 12.78 18.38 -4.41
CA ARG A 221 11.75 19.36 -4.78
C ARG A 221 10.38 19.02 -4.17
N CYS A 222 9.98 17.74 -4.16
CA CYS A 222 8.75 17.31 -3.50
C CYS A 222 8.80 17.55 -1.98
N GLU A 223 9.92 17.22 -1.34
CA GLU A 223 10.15 17.46 0.09
C GLU A 223 10.10 18.96 0.41
N GLN A 224 10.76 19.80 -0.39
CA GLN A 224 10.75 21.25 -0.24
C GLN A 224 9.35 21.84 -0.40
N LEU A 225 8.57 21.39 -1.39
CA LEU A 225 7.19 21.87 -1.56
C LEU A 225 6.29 21.37 -0.42
N SER A 226 6.53 20.15 0.09
CA SER A 226 5.84 19.62 1.25
C SER A 226 6.05 20.52 2.49
N TRP A 227 7.28 21.00 2.71
CA TRP A 227 7.62 21.98 3.76
C TRP A 227 6.90 23.31 3.62
N GLN A 228 6.61 23.74 2.40
CA GLN A 228 5.89 24.99 2.12
C GLN A 228 4.36 24.84 2.15
N SER A 229 3.87 23.60 2.20
CA SER A 229 2.45 23.28 2.15
C SER A 229 1.83 23.11 3.54
N TRP A 230 0.52 22.84 3.59
CA TRP A 230 -0.19 22.47 4.82
C TRP A 230 0.46 21.28 5.57
N GLN A 231 1.24 20.46 4.87
CA GLN A 231 1.87 19.26 5.41
C GLN A 231 2.92 19.55 6.48
N ALA A 232 3.57 20.71 6.47
CA ALA A 232 4.55 21.10 7.48
C ALA A 232 3.94 21.28 8.89
N GLY A 233 2.65 21.62 8.97
CA GLY A 233 1.91 21.75 10.23
C GLY A 233 1.10 20.50 10.61
N SER A 234 1.20 19.40 9.85
CA SER A 234 0.38 18.22 10.11
C SER A 234 0.89 17.42 11.32
N ALA A 235 0.03 17.25 12.32
CA ALA A 235 0.30 16.39 13.48
C ALA A 235 0.09 14.89 13.21
N THR A 236 -0.30 14.49 11.99
CA THR A 236 -0.63 13.09 11.67
C THR A 236 0.57 12.16 11.64
N GLY A 237 1.80 12.68 11.62
CA GLY A 237 3.01 11.86 11.65
C GLY A 237 3.39 11.21 10.32
N THR A 238 2.68 11.50 9.23
CA THR A 238 2.74 10.73 7.98
C THR A 238 3.20 11.55 6.78
N THR A 239 3.43 12.86 6.92
CA THR A 239 3.86 13.74 5.81
C THR A 239 5.33 13.49 5.45
N LEU A 240 5.74 13.86 4.22
CA LEU A 240 7.13 13.69 3.77
C LEU A 240 8.15 14.38 4.68
N THR A 241 7.71 15.40 5.40
CA THR A 241 8.55 16.26 6.25
C THR A 241 8.57 15.84 7.71
N HIS A 242 7.71 14.91 8.13
CA HIS A 242 7.60 14.55 9.54
C HIS A 242 8.77 13.65 9.95
N GLU A 243 9.46 14.02 11.04
CA GLU A 243 10.70 13.37 11.53
C GLU A 243 10.56 11.84 11.67
N ARG A 244 9.42 11.38 12.19
CA ARG A 244 9.10 9.95 12.33
C ARG A 244 9.27 9.14 11.03
N VAL A 245 9.00 9.73 9.87
CA VAL A 245 8.85 8.97 8.61
C VAL A 245 9.69 9.51 7.47
N ARG A 246 10.29 10.69 7.60
CA ARG A 246 11.09 11.33 6.55
C ARG A 246 12.24 10.43 6.07
N HIS A 247 13.05 9.92 7.01
CA HIS A 247 14.18 9.04 6.69
C HIS A 247 13.70 7.71 6.10
N PHE A 248 12.61 7.15 6.63
CA PHE A 248 11.98 5.97 6.07
C PHE A 248 11.57 6.17 4.61
N VAL A 249 10.85 7.25 4.30
CA VAL A 249 10.37 7.52 2.94
C VAL A 249 11.54 7.81 1.99
N ARG A 250 12.62 8.43 2.47
CA ARG A 250 13.86 8.64 1.70
C ARG A 250 14.53 7.30 1.35
N ASP A 251 14.74 6.41 2.32
CA ASP A 251 15.35 5.11 2.07
C ASP A 251 14.50 4.29 1.09
N VAL A 252 13.16 4.32 1.25
CA VAL A 252 12.26 3.65 0.30
C VAL A 252 12.35 4.28 -1.08
N HIS A 253 12.45 5.61 -1.19
CA HIS A 253 12.62 6.29 -2.49
C HIS A 253 13.85 5.77 -3.25
N GLU A 254 14.98 5.58 -2.56
CA GLU A 254 16.21 5.08 -3.19
C GLU A 254 16.03 3.66 -3.72
N ALA A 255 15.45 2.76 -2.91
CA ALA A 255 15.18 1.39 -3.34
C ALA A 255 14.13 1.31 -4.44
N ALA A 256 13.05 2.09 -4.33
CA ALA A 256 12.01 2.19 -5.35
C ALA A 256 12.59 2.69 -6.67
N THR A 257 13.50 3.67 -6.63
CA THR A 257 14.17 4.19 -7.83
C THR A 257 15.04 3.12 -8.47
N ALA A 258 15.77 2.34 -7.68
CA ALA A 258 16.60 1.25 -8.19
C ALA A 258 15.77 0.14 -8.86
N MET A 259 14.54 -0.13 -8.37
CA MET A 259 13.61 -1.10 -8.95
C MET A 259 12.79 -0.55 -10.12
N GLY A 260 12.93 0.75 -10.42
CA GLY A 260 12.07 1.43 -11.38
C GLY A 260 10.63 1.67 -10.90
N GLY A 261 10.36 1.54 -9.61
CA GLY A 261 9.03 1.64 -9.01
C GLY A 261 8.65 3.04 -8.51
N VAL A 262 9.09 4.11 -9.17
CA VAL A 262 8.78 5.51 -8.79
C VAL A 262 8.15 6.26 -9.95
N ALA A 263 7.10 7.01 -9.64
CA ALA A 263 6.55 8.05 -10.50
C ALA A 263 6.49 9.38 -9.73
N ILE A 264 7.08 10.42 -10.32
CA ILE A 264 6.97 11.80 -9.82
C ILE A 264 6.33 12.66 -10.89
N HIS A 265 5.32 13.42 -10.46
CA HIS A 265 4.58 14.37 -11.26
C HIS A 265 4.78 15.75 -10.65
N LEU A 266 5.42 16.67 -11.37
CA LEU A 266 5.70 18.02 -10.88
C LEU A 266 5.10 19.06 -11.84
N LEU A 267 4.08 19.76 -11.34
CA LEU A 267 3.44 20.87 -12.04
C LEU A 267 4.14 22.17 -11.66
N SER A 268 4.57 22.97 -12.64
CA SER A 268 5.24 24.26 -12.44
C SER A 268 4.50 25.40 -13.13
N VAL A 269 4.64 26.62 -12.60
CA VAL A 269 4.12 27.85 -13.19
C VAL A 269 5.28 28.83 -13.37
N ASN A 270 5.60 29.22 -14.61
CA ASN A 270 6.80 30.00 -14.96
C ASN A 270 8.09 29.36 -14.39
N GLY A 271 8.22 28.04 -14.47
CA GLY A 271 9.36 27.29 -13.91
C GLY A 271 9.37 27.11 -12.39
N GLU A 272 8.44 27.70 -11.64
CA GLU A 272 8.33 27.54 -10.18
C GLU A 272 7.40 26.36 -9.82
N PRO A 273 7.83 25.41 -8.96
CA PRO A 273 6.98 24.30 -8.52
C PRO A 273 5.66 24.75 -7.87
N ALA A 274 4.53 24.32 -8.45
CA ALA A 274 3.20 24.66 -8.00
C ALA A 274 2.47 23.51 -7.29
N ALA A 275 2.65 22.27 -7.77
CA ALA A 275 2.12 21.07 -7.13
C ALA A 275 2.94 19.83 -7.48
N PHE A 276 2.92 18.81 -6.61
CA PHE A 276 3.55 17.53 -6.88
C PHE A 276 2.64 16.34 -6.52
N SER A 277 2.87 15.22 -7.20
CA SER A 277 2.49 13.87 -6.78
C SER A 277 3.73 12.98 -6.75
N TYR A 278 3.97 12.34 -5.62
CA TYR A 278 5.03 11.35 -5.43
C TYR A 278 4.37 10.00 -5.18
N ASN A 279 4.61 9.06 -6.08
CA ASN A 279 3.88 7.80 -6.18
C ASN A 279 4.86 6.63 -6.36
N TYR A 280 4.44 5.43 -5.95
CA TYR A 280 5.13 4.19 -6.30
C TYR A 280 4.47 3.52 -7.50
N VAL A 281 5.23 2.75 -8.27
CA VAL A 281 4.74 2.00 -9.43
C VAL A 281 5.05 0.53 -9.24
N PHE A 282 4.06 -0.32 -9.45
CA PHE A 282 4.24 -1.78 -9.50
C PHE A 282 3.21 -2.40 -10.43
N GLN A 283 3.67 -3.27 -11.35
CA GLN A 283 2.83 -4.03 -12.29
C GLN A 283 1.71 -3.21 -12.96
N GLY A 284 2.06 -2.06 -13.55
CA GLY A 284 1.08 -1.21 -14.25
C GLY A 284 0.11 -0.46 -13.34
N THR A 285 0.26 -0.54 -12.02
CA THR A 285 -0.48 0.28 -11.05
C THR A 285 0.42 1.36 -10.46
N GLU A 286 -0.06 2.58 -10.44
CA GLU A 286 0.55 3.69 -9.73
C GLU A 286 -0.17 3.91 -8.38
N PHE A 287 0.58 3.86 -7.28
CA PHE A 287 0.09 3.99 -5.91
C PHE A 287 0.41 5.39 -5.38
N GLY A 288 -0.64 6.19 -5.20
CA GLY A 288 -0.56 7.55 -4.69
C GLY A 288 -0.02 7.60 -3.27
N LEU A 289 1.23 8.05 -3.08
CA LEU A 289 1.82 8.15 -1.75
C LEU A 289 1.54 9.52 -1.16
N ARG A 290 2.07 10.59 -1.77
CA ARG A 290 1.91 11.96 -1.26
C ARG A 290 1.70 12.95 -2.38
N MET A 291 0.80 13.90 -2.13
CA MET A 291 0.59 15.05 -3.00
C MET A 291 0.64 16.33 -2.18
N GLY A 292 1.13 17.41 -2.79
CA GLY A 292 1.21 18.71 -2.15
C GLY A 292 1.11 19.83 -3.18
N TYR A 293 0.84 21.04 -2.71
CA TYR A 293 0.86 22.23 -3.54
C TYR A 293 1.36 23.44 -2.76
N ALA A 294 1.99 24.37 -3.47
CA ALA A 294 2.41 25.64 -2.91
C ALA A 294 1.19 26.55 -2.65
N PRO A 295 1.04 27.10 -1.43
CA PRO A 295 -0.07 27.99 -1.10
C PRO A 295 -0.20 29.20 -2.04
N LYS A 296 0.93 29.69 -2.58
CA LYS A 296 1.00 30.79 -3.56
C LYS A 296 0.09 30.56 -4.76
N PHE A 297 -0.03 29.32 -5.24
CA PHE A 297 -0.82 28.97 -6.43
C PHE A 297 -2.24 28.48 -6.10
N LYS A 298 -2.65 28.49 -4.82
CA LYS A 298 -3.93 27.91 -4.35
C LYS A 298 -5.15 28.44 -5.13
N SER A 299 -5.15 29.70 -5.54
CA SER A 299 -6.23 30.32 -6.34
C SER A 299 -6.46 29.64 -7.70
N GLY A 300 -5.41 29.06 -8.29
CA GLY A 300 -5.45 28.29 -9.54
C GLY A 300 -5.85 26.82 -9.37
N ASN A 301 -6.01 26.34 -8.13
CA ASN A 301 -6.30 24.93 -7.82
C ASN A 301 -5.33 23.94 -8.53
N PRO A 302 -4.01 24.06 -8.27
CA PRO A 302 -2.98 23.33 -8.99
C PRO A 302 -3.08 21.82 -8.74
N GLY A 303 -3.59 21.37 -7.60
CA GLY A 303 -3.81 19.94 -7.34
C GLY A 303 -4.84 19.30 -8.29
N THR A 304 -5.88 20.04 -8.70
CA THR A 304 -6.85 19.53 -9.68
C THR A 304 -6.24 19.44 -11.08
N VAL A 305 -5.43 20.42 -11.46
CA VAL A 305 -4.71 20.43 -12.75
C VAL A 305 -3.66 19.32 -12.78
N LEU A 306 -2.92 19.13 -11.68
CA LEU A 306 -1.96 18.05 -11.50
C LEU A 306 -2.62 16.68 -11.71
N ILE A 307 -3.72 16.38 -11.01
CA ILE A 307 -4.41 15.10 -11.16
C ILE A 307 -4.92 14.91 -12.60
N HIS A 308 -5.48 15.94 -13.21
CA HIS A 308 -5.97 15.88 -14.59
C HIS A 308 -4.87 15.45 -15.56
N ARG A 309 -3.75 16.16 -15.56
CA ARG A 309 -2.62 15.90 -16.46
C ARG A 309 -1.91 14.59 -16.13
N MET A 310 -1.76 14.25 -14.84
CA MET A 310 -1.22 12.96 -14.39
C MET A 310 -2.04 11.79 -14.92
N LEU A 311 -3.37 11.86 -14.83
CA LEU A 311 -4.25 10.79 -15.32
C LEU A 311 -4.19 10.68 -16.85
N GLN A 312 -4.13 11.82 -17.56
CA GLN A 312 -3.99 11.83 -19.01
C GLN A 312 -2.68 11.15 -19.44
N ASP A 313 -1.57 11.49 -18.78
CA ASP A 313 -0.26 10.88 -18.99
C ASP A 313 -0.27 9.38 -18.65
N CYS A 314 -0.99 8.95 -17.61
CA CYS A 314 -1.10 7.54 -17.25
C CYS A 314 -1.77 6.71 -18.36
N VAL A 315 -2.85 7.20 -18.98
CA VAL A 315 -3.54 6.49 -20.07
C VAL A 315 -2.60 6.19 -21.24
N ASP A 316 -1.76 7.16 -21.60
CA ASP A 316 -0.85 7.03 -22.74
C ASP A 316 0.38 6.15 -22.43
N GLY A 317 0.60 5.81 -21.16
CA GLY A 317 1.74 5.01 -20.71
C GLY A 317 1.42 3.53 -20.42
N PRO A 318 2.39 2.79 -19.84
CA PRO A 318 2.21 1.38 -19.47
C PRO A 318 1.33 1.17 -18.23
N GLN A 319 1.11 2.22 -17.44
CA GLN A 319 0.22 2.18 -16.28
C GLN A 319 -1.25 2.16 -16.73
N ARG A 320 -2.03 1.27 -16.13
CA ARG A 320 -3.45 1.08 -16.45
C ARG A 320 -4.36 1.35 -15.26
N THR A 321 -3.79 1.60 -14.08
CA THR A 321 -4.55 1.86 -12.88
C THR A 321 -3.84 2.86 -11.98
N LEU A 322 -4.60 3.80 -11.43
CA LEU A 322 -4.14 4.66 -10.33
C LEU A 322 -4.89 4.30 -9.05
N ASP A 323 -4.15 3.98 -7.99
CA ASP A 323 -4.66 3.77 -6.65
C ASP A 323 -4.41 5.03 -5.80
N PHE A 324 -5.45 5.81 -5.52
CA PHE A 324 -5.34 7.00 -4.66
C PHE A 324 -5.18 6.66 -3.17
N GLY A 325 -5.17 5.38 -2.82
CA GLY A 325 -5.09 4.87 -1.46
C GLY A 325 -6.39 4.97 -0.67
N GLU A 326 -6.32 4.51 0.57
CA GLU A 326 -7.44 4.42 1.49
C GLU A 326 -8.03 5.80 1.83
N GLY A 327 -9.33 5.79 2.11
CA GLY A 327 -10.03 6.92 2.70
C GLY A 327 -10.74 7.78 1.67
N ASP A 328 -11.65 8.59 2.21
CA ASP A 328 -12.70 9.22 1.43
C ASP A 328 -12.56 10.75 1.41
N SER A 329 -11.41 11.22 0.98
CA SER A 329 -11.26 12.65 0.70
C SER A 329 -12.10 13.01 -0.52
N GLY A 330 -12.98 14.01 -0.38
CA GLY A 330 -13.97 14.36 -1.41
C GLY A 330 -13.41 14.63 -2.82
N TYR A 331 -12.11 14.94 -2.96
CA TYR A 331 -11.48 15.06 -4.28
C TYR A 331 -11.34 13.69 -4.98
N LYS A 332 -10.98 12.61 -4.27
CA LYS A 332 -10.80 11.26 -4.84
C LYS A 332 -12.09 10.75 -5.47
N ARG A 333 -13.24 10.98 -4.81
CA ARG A 333 -14.56 10.60 -5.31
C ARG A 333 -14.88 11.17 -6.69
N ALA A 334 -14.35 12.36 -7.01
CA ALA A 334 -14.61 13.01 -8.28
C ALA A 334 -13.83 12.40 -9.46
N TRP A 335 -12.74 11.69 -9.16
CA TRP A 335 -11.83 11.07 -10.14
C TRP A 335 -11.97 9.54 -10.22
N ARG A 336 -12.40 8.88 -9.14
CA ARG A 336 -12.44 7.42 -9.04
C ARG A 336 -13.45 6.81 -10.03
N THR A 337 -13.06 5.72 -10.68
CA THR A 337 -13.99 4.85 -11.41
C THR A 337 -14.60 3.83 -10.46
N GLN A 338 -13.86 3.43 -9.43
CA GLN A 338 -14.27 2.39 -8.49
C GLN A 338 -13.92 2.74 -7.04
N ALA A 339 -14.73 2.22 -6.13
CA ALA A 339 -14.50 2.26 -4.70
C ALA A 339 -14.37 0.82 -4.20
N VAL A 340 -13.17 0.43 -3.80
CA VAL A 340 -12.89 -0.94 -3.40
C VAL A 340 -12.86 -1.03 -1.88
N PRO A 341 -13.75 -1.81 -1.24
CA PRO A 341 -13.73 -1.96 0.20
C PRO A 341 -12.48 -2.73 0.65
N THR A 342 -11.96 -2.35 1.81
CA THR A 342 -10.96 -3.14 2.52
C THR A 342 -11.57 -3.74 3.77
N TYR A 343 -10.95 -4.80 4.29
CA TYR A 343 -11.44 -5.51 5.46
C TYR A 343 -10.32 -5.74 6.46
N ARG A 344 -10.73 -5.84 7.72
CA ARG A 344 -9.90 -6.29 8.84
C ARG A 344 -10.46 -7.60 9.38
N VAL A 345 -9.63 -8.63 9.45
CA VAL A 345 -9.99 -9.93 10.02
C VAL A 345 -9.23 -10.13 11.34
N CYS A 346 -9.96 -10.23 12.45
CA CYS A 346 -9.39 -10.42 13.79
C CYS A 346 -9.77 -11.77 14.39
N HIS A 347 -8.79 -12.56 14.80
CA HIS A 347 -8.98 -13.70 15.71
C HIS A 347 -8.40 -13.38 17.09
N TYR A 348 -9.26 -13.39 18.11
CA TYR A 348 -8.86 -13.15 19.51
C TYR A 348 -8.68 -14.46 20.25
N ALA A 349 -7.51 -14.70 20.84
CA ALA A 349 -7.25 -15.91 21.62
C ALA A 349 -8.23 -16.01 22.80
N LYS A 350 -8.95 -17.14 22.90
CA LYS A 350 -9.96 -17.35 23.95
C LYS A 350 -9.35 -17.37 25.36
N THR A 351 -8.10 -17.81 25.49
CA THR A 351 -7.37 -17.93 26.74
C THR A 351 -6.69 -16.63 27.19
N SER A 352 -6.61 -15.60 26.33
CA SER A 352 -6.02 -14.31 26.69
C SER A 352 -7.09 -13.34 27.18
N LEU A 353 -7.09 -13.06 28.49
CA LEU A 353 -8.00 -12.08 29.09
C LEU A 353 -7.85 -10.70 28.43
N ARG A 354 -6.61 -10.28 28.14
CA ARG A 354 -6.33 -8.99 27.49
C ARG A 354 -6.89 -8.95 26.07
N ALA A 355 -6.77 -10.04 25.31
CA ALA A 355 -7.38 -10.15 23.98
C ALA A 355 -8.90 -10.05 24.05
N GLN A 356 -9.53 -10.73 25.00
CA GLN A 356 -10.98 -10.66 25.17
C GLN A 356 -11.40 -9.23 25.58
N THR A 357 -10.73 -8.57 26.52
CA THR A 357 -11.06 -7.17 26.86
C THR A 357 -10.98 -6.25 25.64
N LEU A 358 -9.95 -6.40 24.79
CA LEU A 358 -9.85 -5.66 23.53
C LEU A 358 -11.00 -5.97 22.56
N ARG A 359 -11.36 -7.26 22.42
CA ARG A 359 -12.49 -7.73 21.60
C ARG A 359 -13.80 -7.06 22.03
N TRP A 360 -14.08 -7.06 23.33
CA TRP A 360 -15.27 -6.42 23.90
C TRP A 360 -15.23 -4.91 23.63
N LYS A 361 -14.13 -4.21 23.91
CA LYS A 361 -14.01 -2.78 23.62
C LYS A 361 -14.32 -2.45 22.15
N ARG A 362 -13.69 -3.16 21.21
CA ARG A 362 -13.86 -2.93 19.76
C ARG A 362 -15.30 -3.17 19.30
N ARG A 363 -15.96 -4.21 19.84
CA ARG A 363 -17.38 -4.50 19.55
C ARG A 363 -18.33 -3.37 19.95
N TRP A 364 -18.07 -2.70 21.07
CA TRP A 364 -18.93 -1.64 21.61
C TRP A 364 -18.66 -0.26 21.00
N SER A 365 -17.41 0.00 20.65
CA SER A 365 -16.98 1.32 20.15
C SER A 365 -17.35 1.60 18.69
N GLY A 366 -17.80 0.60 17.91
CA GLY A 366 -17.97 0.74 16.46
C GLY A 366 -16.71 1.20 15.72
N LEU A 367 -15.54 1.17 16.39
CA LEU A 367 -14.28 1.69 15.87
C LEU A 367 -13.85 0.84 14.66
N ARG A 368 -13.96 1.48 13.49
CA ARG A 368 -13.31 1.08 12.23
C ARG A 368 -11.82 0.93 12.48
#